data_AF-A0A6N9VL40-F1
#
_entry.id   AF-A0A6N9VL40-F1
#
_cell.length_a   1.000
_cell.length_b   1.000
_cell.length_c   1.000
_cell.angle_alpha   90.00
_cell.angle_beta   90.00
_cell.angle_gamma   90.00
#
_symmetry.space_group_name_H-M   'P 1'
#
loop_
_entity.id
_entity.type
_entity.pdbx_description
1 polymer ?
#
loop_
_entity_poly.entity_id
_entity_poly.type
_entity_poly.pdbx_seq_one_letter_code
_entity_poly.pdbx_strand_id
1 'polypeptide(L)' 'LRVASAPDYTRWEDQIRRTGGCSDPIHLTGWTLHKDKITGETLHQYTTAVEPGGRLRLACGNRRASR' A
#
# COMPACT_ATOMS: atom_id res chain seq x y z
N LEU A 1 2.89 18.34 11.54
CA LEU A 1 3.20 17.02 12.13
C LEU A 1 1.91 16.29 12.54
N ARG A 2 1.06 15.89 11.59
CA ARG A 2 -0.18 15.14 11.90
C ARG A 2 -0.04 13.63 11.76
N VAL A 3 0.91 13.18 10.95
CA VAL A 3 1.14 11.75 10.67
C VAL A 3 1.96 11.08 11.78
N ALA A 4 2.94 11.79 12.35
CA ALA A 4 3.80 11.26 13.42
C ALA A 4 3.07 10.88 14.72
N SER A 5 1.89 11.47 14.96
CA SER A 5 1.04 11.18 16.12
C SER A 5 -0.09 10.20 15.80
N ALA A 6 -0.17 9.70 14.57
CA ALA A 6 -1.25 8.81 14.15
C ALA A 6 -1.00 7.38 14.69
N PRO A 7 -2.05 6.64 15.10
CA PRO A 7 -1.91 5.30 15.67
C PRO A 7 -1.32 4.28 14.68
N ASP A 8 -1.46 4.55 13.39
CA ASP A 8 -0.99 3.73 12.26
C ASP A 8 0.35 4.23 11.67
N TYR A 9 1.05 5.12 12.39
CA TYR A 9 2.31 5.72 11.95
C TYR A 9 3.37 4.70 11.55
N THR A 10 3.59 3.65 12.34
CA THR A 10 4.61 2.62 12.03
C THR A 10 4.35 1.95 10.69
N ARG A 11 3.08 1.64 10.40
CA ARG A 11 2.69 1.04 9.11
C ARG A 11 2.90 2.03 7.97
N TRP A 12 2.63 3.31 8.21
CA TRP A 12 2.88 4.37 7.24
C TRP A 12 4.38 4.52 6.97
N GLU A 13 5.21 4.52 8.00
CA GLU A 13 6.67 4.61 7.90
C GLU A 13 7.23 3.44 7.10
N ASP A 14 6.76 2.22 7.36
CA ASP A 14 7.14 1.03 6.59
C ASP A 14 6.79 1.17 5.10
N GLN A 15 5.61 1.71 4.78
CA GLN A 15 5.25 1.98 3.38
C GLN A 15 6.22 2.98 2.74
N ILE A 16 6.53 4.08 3.41
CA ILE A 16 7.47 5.10 2.91
C ILE A 16 8.88 4.52 2.74
N ARG A 17 9.36 3.71 3.67
CA ARG A 17 10.67 3.05 3.55
C ARG A 17 10.73 2.14 2.32
N ARG A 18 9.64 1.42 2.04
CA ARG A 18 9.51 0.52 0.87
C ARG A 18 9.41 1.25 -0.47
N THR A 19 9.09 2.54 -0.51
CA THR A 19 9.12 3.29 -1.79
C THR A 19 10.53 3.60 -2.26
N GLY A 20 11.57 3.38 -1.43
CA GLY A 20 12.97 3.49 -1.82
C GLY A 20 13.39 4.91 -2.24
N GLY A 21 12.76 5.94 -1.69
CA GLY A 21 13.06 7.33 -2.03
C GLY A 21 12.37 7.83 -3.30
N CYS A 22 11.39 7.10 -3.85
CA CYS A 22 10.53 7.63 -4.89
C CYS A 22 9.81 8.91 -4.40
N SER A 23 9.96 10.01 -5.14
CA SER A 23 9.38 11.32 -4.81
C SER A 23 7.87 11.38 -5.07
N ASP A 24 7.36 10.58 -6.00
CA ASP A 24 5.93 10.46 -6.31
C ASP A 24 5.52 8.98 -6.43
N PRO A 25 5.31 8.28 -5.29
CA PRO A 25 4.98 6.86 -5.31
C PRO A 25 3.60 6.60 -5.92
N ILE A 26 3.41 5.40 -6.44
CA ILE A 26 2.12 4.96 -6.94
C ILE A 26 1.21 4.70 -5.74
N HIS A 27 0.01 5.29 -5.77
CA HIS A 27 -1.00 5.13 -4.73
C HIS A 27 -2.07 4.16 -5.20
N LEU A 28 -2.16 2.99 -4.56
CA LEU A 28 -3.20 2.00 -4.83
C LEU A 28 -4.32 2.11 -3.80
N THR A 29 -5.55 1.95 -4.28
CA THR A 29 -6.74 1.79 -3.45
C THR A 29 -7.58 0.62 -3.97
N GLY A 30 -8.26 -0.08 -3.07
CA GLY A 30 -9.14 -1.19 -3.41
C GLY A 30 -8.82 -2.45 -2.61
N TRP A 31 -9.11 -3.60 -3.20
CA TRP A 31 -8.94 -4.89 -2.57
C TRP A 31 -8.55 -5.95 -3.60
N THR A 32 -7.97 -7.04 -3.12
CA THR A 32 -7.68 -8.24 -3.90
C THR A 32 -8.16 -9.47 -3.14
N LEU A 33 -8.57 -10.48 -3.88
CA LEU A 33 -9.05 -11.73 -3.32
C LEU A 33 -8.54 -12.87 -4.21
N HIS A 34 -7.74 -13.75 -3.62
CA HIS A 34 -7.30 -14.99 -4.24
C HIS A 34 -8.26 -16.11 -3.85
N LYS A 35 -8.81 -16.79 -4.85
CA LYS A 35 -9.67 -17.96 -4.66
C LYS A 35 -8.99 -19.21 -5.18
N ASP A 36 -9.28 -20.33 -4.54
CA ASP A 36 -9.03 -21.64 -5.14
C ASP A 36 -9.89 -21.79 -6.39
N LYS A 37 -9.28 -22.28 -7.47
CA LYS A 37 -9.96 -22.35 -8.78
C LYS A 37 -10.99 -23.48 -8.85
N ILE A 38 -10.80 -24.55 -8.07
CA ILE A 38 -11.62 -25.76 -8.12
C ILE A 38 -12.76 -25.65 -7.10
N THR A 39 -12.46 -25.27 -5.85
CA THR A 39 -13.46 -25.19 -4.77
C THR A 39 -14.12 -23.82 -4.66
N GLY A 40 -13.49 -22.76 -5.18
CA GLY A 40 -13.97 -21.39 -5.07
C GLY A 40 -13.72 -20.75 -3.70
N GLU A 41 -13.06 -21.46 -2.77
CA GLU A 41 -12.74 -20.95 -1.43
C GLU A 41 -11.77 -19.78 -1.48
N THR A 42 -11.90 -18.84 -0.54
CA THR A 42 -11.00 -17.69 -0.47
C THR A 42 -9.72 -18.07 0.26
N LEU A 43 -8.61 -18.07 -0.45
CA LEU A 43 -7.28 -18.39 0.09
C LEU A 43 -6.64 -17.16 0.74
N HIS A 44 -6.87 -15.98 0.17
CA HIS A 44 -6.29 -14.75 0.69
C HIS A 44 -7.15 -13.55 0.30
N GLN A 45 -7.30 -12.62 1.23
CA GLN A 45 -7.97 -11.34 1.00
C GLN A 45 -7.07 -10.22 1.53
N TYR A 46 -6.94 -9.16 0.74
CA TYR A 46 -6.24 -7.95 1.17
C TYR A 46 -7.03 -6.73 0.73
N THR A 47 -7.07 -5.70 1.57
CA THR A 47 -7.76 -4.44 1.30
C THR A 47 -6.89 -3.27 1.74
N THR A 48 -6.89 -2.19 0.96
CA THR A 48 -6.20 -0.95 1.35
C THR A 48 -7.00 -0.14 2.36
N ALA A 49 -8.26 -0.51 2.65
CA ALA A 49 -9.09 0.19 3.63
C ALA A 49 -8.49 0.19 5.04
N VAL A 50 -7.68 -0.82 5.36
CA VAL A 50 -6.95 -0.94 6.64
C VAL A 50 -5.54 -0.34 6.59
N GLU A 51 -5.13 0.20 5.44
CA GLU A 51 -3.83 0.85 5.31
C GLU A 51 -3.90 2.32 5.77
N PRO A 52 -2.78 2.88 6.23
CA PRO A 52 -2.71 4.28 6.64
C PRO A 52 -3.16 5.26 5.57
N GLY A 53 -4.26 5.96 5.87
CA GLY A 53 -4.93 6.86 4.94
C GLY A 53 -5.64 6.14 3.79
N GLY A 54 -6.03 4.88 3.96
CA GLY A 54 -6.84 4.10 3.02
C GLY A 54 -6.12 3.65 1.74
N ARG A 55 -4.78 3.77 1.69
CA ARG A 55 -3.99 3.58 0.48
C ARG A 55 -2.65 2.88 0.72
N LEU A 56 -2.23 2.08 -0.26
CA LEU A 56 -0.92 1.46 -0.31
C LEU A 56 0.00 2.26 -1.24
N ARG A 57 1.19 2.61 -0.74
CA ARG A 57 2.23 3.29 -1.53
C ARG A 57 3.23 2.28 -2.06
N LEU A 58 3.44 2.30 -3.38
CA LEU A 58 4.44 1.48 -4.05
C LEU A 58 5.50 2.37 -4.70
N ALA A 59 6.73 1.87 -4.75
CA ALA A 59 7.78 2.51 -5.51
C ALA A 59 7.32 2.71 -6.97
N CYS A 60 7.54 3.91 -7.49
CA CYS A 60 7.17 4.25 -8.87
C CYS A 60 7.97 3.47 -9.94
N GLY A 61 9.05 2.79 -9.54
CA GLY A 61 9.89 1.99 -10.44
C GLY A 61 10.50 2.86 -11.55
N ASN A 62 10.26 2.48 -12.80
CA ASN A 62 10.71 3.24 -13.98
C ASN A 62 9.89 4.52 -14.22
N ARG A 63 8.75 4.72 -13.55
CA ARG A 63 8.02 6.00 -13.54
C ARG A 63 8.64 6.95 -12.50
N ARG A 64 9.95 7.14 -12.52
CA ARG A 64 10.55 8.15 -11.63
C ARG A 64 9.96 9.49 -12.01
N ALA A 65 9.38 10.20 -11.04
CA ALA A 65 9.04 11.60 -11.24
C ALA A 65 10.35 12.33 -11.58
N SER A 66 10.49 12.73 -12.84
CA SER A 66 11.50 13.70 -13.25
C SER A 66 11.18 14.99 -12.51
N ARG A 67 12.13 15.45 -11.72
CA ARG A 67 12.03 16.71 -10.98
C ARG A 67 12.02 17.90 -11.93
#